data_AF-G9KEC7-F1
#
_entry.id   AF-G9KEC7-F1
#
_cell.length_a   1.000
_cell.length_b   1.000
_cell.length_c   1.000
_cell.angle_alpha   90.00
_cell.angle_beta   90.00
_cell.angle_gamma   90.00
#
_symmetry.space_group_name_H-M   'P 1'
#
loop_
_entity.id
_entity.type
_entity.pdbx_description
1 polymer ?
#
loop_
_entity_poly.entity_id
_entity_poly.type
_entity_poly.pdbx_seq_one_letter_code
_entity_poly.pdbx_strand_id
1 'polypeptide(L)'
;AHGGSGNFSWSSSSYVVATVTVKGVMTTGSDTGLSVIQAHDVQNPLHFGEMKVYVIEPSSMEFAPCQVEARVGQTLELPLRINGLIPGGANEVVTLSDCSHFDLVIEVENQGVFQPLPGRLQPGSEHCSGVKVRAEVQGYSTLLVSYRHGHVHLSARITIAAYLPL
;
A
#
# COMPACT_ATOMS: atom_id res chain seq x y z
N ALA A 1 15.67 8.16 14.81
CA ALA A 1 16.97 8.80 15.09
C ALA A 1 16.98 9.30 16.53
N HIS A 2 18.01 8.98 17.31
CA HIS A 2 18.28 9.58 18.62
C HIS A 2 19.44 10.56 18.41
N GLY A 3 19.17 11.87 18.49
CA GLY A 3 20.14 12.94 18.22
C GLY A 3 19.49 14.17 17.57
N GLY A 4 20.06 15.36 17.82
CA GLY A 4 19.53 16.67 17.44
C GLY A 4 19.00 17.46 18.66
N SER A 5 18.79 18.76 18.49
CA SER A 5 18.33 19.68 19.54
C SER A 5 16.85 19.47 19.93
N GLY A 6 16.13 18.62 19.20
CA GLY A 6 14.70 18.38 19.35
C GLY A 6 13.82 19.44 18.68
N ASN A 7 14.42 20.46 18.06
CA ASN A 7 13.73 21.48 17.28
C ASN A 7 14.29 21.55 15.86
N PHE A 8 13.41 21.38 14.87
CA PHE A 8 13.79 21.26 13.48
C PHE A 8 12.97 22.21 12.61
N SER A 9 13.63 22.83 11.62
CA SER A 9 12.94 23.51 10.52
C SER A 9 12.79 22.54 9.35
N TRP A 10 11.60 22.51 8.77
CA TRP A 10 11.22 21.60 7.70
C TRP A 10 11.06 22.32 6.37
N SER A 11 11.48 21.69 5.27
CA SER A 11 11.31 22.22 3.92
C SER A 11 10.95 21.10 2.93
N SER A 12 10.23 21.48 1.87
CA SER A 12 9.92 20.64 0.71
C SER A 12 10.56 21.23 -0.54
N SER A 13 11.20 20.41 -1.37
CA SER A 13 11.72 20.87 -2.67
C SER A 13 10.60 21.11 -3.70
N SER A 14 9.45 20.43 -3.56
CA SER A 14 8.27 20.62 -4.41
C SER A 14 6.98 20.48 -3.61
N TYR A 15 6.33 21.60 -3.31
CA TYR A 15 5.08 21.64 -2.53
C TYR A 15 3.85 21.09 -3.29
N VAL A 16 3.91 21.01 -4.62
CA VAL A 16 2.82 20.41 -5.43
C VAL A 16 2.87 18.88 -5.44
N VAL A 17 4.05 18.30 -5.14
CA VAL A 17 4.26 16.85 -5.01
C VAL A 17 4.11 16.39 -3.57
N ALA A 18 4.79 17.03 -2.61
CA ALA A 18 4.62 16.71 -1.19
C ALA A 18 4.96 17.90 -0.30
N THR A 19 4.14 18.09 0.73
CA THR A 19 4.30 19.13 1.74
C THR A 19 4.61 18.52 3.10
N VAL A 20 5.37 19.26 3.91
CA VAL A 20 5.67 18.91 5.29
C VAL A 20 5.29 20.06 6.21
N THR A 21 4.66 19.75 7.32
CA THR A 21 4.30 20.74 8.35
C THR A 21 5.49 21.02 9.27
N VAL A 22 5.40 22.09 10.05
CA VAL A 22 6.41 22.43 11.09
C VAL A 22 6.58 21.34 12.16
N LYS A 23 5.62 20.42 12.28
CA LYS A 23 5.68 19.27 13.21
C LYS A 23 6.25 18.00 12.55
N GLY A 24 6.68 18.06 11.29
CA GLY A 24 7.17 16.91 10.54
C GLY A 24 6.08 15.98 10.00
N VAL A 25 4.80 16.39 10.04
CA VAL A 25 3.71 15.64 9.39
C VAL A 25 3.73 15.92 7.90
N MET A 26 3.74 14.87 7.08
CA MET A 26 3.82 14.95 5.63
C MET A 26 2.46 14.65 4.98
N THR A 27 2.16 15.35 3.88
CA THR A 27 1.03 15.08 3.00
C THR A 27 1.47 15.11 1.55
N THR A 28 0.97 14.19 0.73
CA THR A 28 1.17 14.19 -0.72
C THR A 28 0.25 15.21 -1.38
N GLY A 29 0.74 15.88 -2.42
CA GLY A 29 -0.04 16.81 -3.24
C GLY A 29 -0.78 16.12 -4.39
N SER A 30 -1.19 16.91 -5.39
CA SER A 30 -1.92 16.42 -6.57
C SER A 30 -1.02 15.86 -7.66
N ASP A 31 0.25 16.26 -7.67
CA ASP A 31 1.14 16.01 -8.81
C ASP A 31 2.03 14.79 -8.54
N THR A 32 2.23 13.98 -9.56
CA THR A 32 3.24 12.93 -9.54
C THR A 32 4.64 13.54 -9.66
N GLY A 33 5.63 12.90 -9.03
CA GLY A 33 7.02 13.37 -9.08
C GLY A 33 7.81 13.06 -7.82
N LEU A 34 8.94 13.74 -7.68
CA LEU A 34 9.84 13.66 -6.53
C LEU A 34 9.78 14.97 -5.75
N SER A 35 9.55 14.87 -4.44
CA SER A 35 9.82 15.94 -3.48
C SER A 35 10.86 15.47 -2.49
N VAL A 36 11.89 16.28 -2.28
CA VAL A 36 12.92 16.06 -1.27
C VAL A 36 12.53 16.85 -0.04
N ILE A 37 12.35 16.15 1.07
CA ILE A 37 11.99 16.72 2.37
C ILE A 37 13.25 16.80 3.21
N GLN A 38 13.54 17.99 3.73
CA GLN A 38 14.71 18.23 4.57
C GLN A 38 14.27 18.69 5.96
N ALA A 39 14.96 18.17 6.97
CA ALA A 39 14.82 18.58 8.36
C ALA A 39 16.17 19.12 8.84
N HIS A 40 16.25 20.43 9.07
CA HIS A 40 17.46 21.08 9.60
C HIS A 40 17.33 21.30 11.09
N ASP A 41 18.38 21.00 11.85
CA ASP A 41 18.47 21.38 13.26
C ASP A 41 18.55 22.92 13.37
N VAL A 42 17.64 23.50 14.15
CA VAL A 42 17.57 24.97 14.30
C VAL A 42 18.82 25.52 14.98
N GLN A 43 19.46 24.75 15.87
CA GLN A 43 20.67 25.19 16.59
C GLN A 43 21.94 25.00 15.76
N ASN A 44 21.93 24.07 14.80
CA ASN A 44 23.04 23.85 13.88
C ASN A 44 22.53 23.46 12.49
N PRO A 45 22.32 24.42 11.57
CA PRO A 45 21.77 24.16 10.24
C PRO A 45 22.61 23.22 9.36
N LEU A 46 23.88 22.99 9.70
CA LEU A 46 24.75 22.00 9.03
C LEU A 46 24.35 20.56 9.38
N HIS A 47 23.60 20.34 10.46
CA HIS A 47 23.01 19.06 10.79
C HIS A 47 21.62 18.99 10.18
N PHE A 48 21.46 18.20 9.14
CA PHE A 48 20.18 17.97 8.49
C PHE A 48 19.99 16.51 8.11
N GLY A 49 18.73 16.10 8.07
CA GLY A 49 18.29 14.84 7.48
C GLY A 49 17.53 15.11 6.19
N GLU A 50 17.61 14.16 5.26
CA GLU A 50 16.88 14.22 4.00
C GLU A 50 16.06 12.94 3.80
N MET A 51 14.88 13.10 3.22
CA MET A 51 14.01 12.00 2.79
C MET A 51 13.46 12.30 1.40
N LYS A 52 13.43 11.29 0.54
CA LYS A 52 12.84 11.38 -0.81
C LYS A 52 11.42 10.84 -0.79
N VAL A 53 10.50 11.63 -1.33
CA VAL A 53 9.07 11.30 -1.43
C VAL A 53 8.73 11.21 -2.90
N TYR A 54 8.34 10.02 -3.34
CA TYR A 54 7.90 9.76 -4.70
C TYR A 54 6.39 9.61 -4.72
N VAL A 55 5.70 10.50 -5.44
CA VAL A 55 4.28 10.35 -5.75
C VAL A 55 4.19 9.77 -7.14
N ILE A 56 3.70 8.54 -7.25
CA ILE A 56 3.74 7.76 -8.50
C ILE A 56 2.35 7.28 -8.87
N GLU A 57 2.07 7.22 -10.18
CA GLU A 57 0.85 6.63 -10.70
C GLU A 57 0.93 5.09 -10.58
N PRO A 58 -0.12 4.42 -10.05
CA PRO A 58 -0.13 2.97 -9.96
C PRO A 58 -0.27 2.33 -11.34
N SER A 59 0.57 1.33 -11.63
CA SER A 59 0.72 0.69 -12.95
C SER A 59 0.42 -0.81 -12.95
N SER A 60 0.57 -1.51 -11.82
CA SER A 60 0.22 -2.93 -11.70
C SER A 60 -0.30 -3.27 -10.31
N MET A 61 -1.01 -4.40 -10.22
CA MET A 61 -1.54 -4.93 -8.97
C MET A 61 -1.38 -6.45 -8.95
N GLU A 62 -0.91 -6.98 -7.83
CA GLU A 62 -0.76 -8.42 -7.59
C GLU A 62 -0.93 -8.75 -6.12
N PHE A 63 -1.17 -10.03 -5.81
CA PHE A 63 -1.12 -10.52 -4.44
C PHE A 63 0.33 -10.79 -4.04
N ALA A 64 0.72 -10.34 -2.85
CA ALA A 64 1.99 -10.75 -2.26
C ALA A 64 1.94 -12.26 -1.93
N PRO A 65 3.10 -12.94 -1.84
CA PRO A 65 3.15 -14.33 -1.37
C PRO A 65 2.43 -14.48 -0.02
N CYS A 66 1.40 -15.33 0.03
CA CYS A 66 0.55 -15.51 1.20
C CYS A 66 -0.04 -16.92 1.26
N GLN A 67 -0.66 -17.26 2.39
CA GLN A 67 -1.40 -18.52 2.53
C GLN A 67 -2.68 -18.45 1.70
N VAL A 68 -2.92 -19.50 0.91
CA VAL A 68 -4.10 -19.62 0.04
C VAL A 68 -5.06 -20.73 0.47
N GLU A 69 -4.73 -21.44 1.54
CA GLU A 69 -5.54 -22.53 2.07
C GLU A 69 -5.90 -22.27 3.54
N ALA A 70 -7.17 -22.44 3.89
CA ALA A 70 -7.65 -22.26 5.26
C ALA A 70 -8.59 -23.38 5.68
N ARG A 71 -8.59 -23.70 6.96
CA ARG A 71 -9.65 -24.54 7.56
C ARG A 71 -10.96 -23.75 7.53
N VAL A 72 -12.08 -24.43 7.31
CA VAL A 72 -13.42 -23.85 7.51
C VAL A 72 -13.50 -23.17 8.89
N GLY A 73 -13.98 -21.93 8.91
CA GLY A 73 -14.03 -21.05 10.07
C GLY A 73 -12.81 -20.14 10.25
N GLN A 74 -11.69 -20.40 9.57
CA GLN A 74 -10.50 -19.55 9.63
C GLN A 74 -10.54 -18.42 8.60
N THR A 75 -9.75 -17.38 8.87
CA THR A 75 -9.60 -16.21 8.01
C THR A 75 -8.26 -16.27 7.29
N LEU A 76 -8.29 -16.04 5.98
CA LEU A 76 -7.11 -15.75 5.17
C LEU A 76 -6.90 -14.24 5.08
N GLU A 77 -5.65 -13.84 5.26
CA GLU A 77 -5.18 -12.50 4.93
C GLU A 77 -4.48 -12.57 3.57
N LEU A 78 -4.96 -11.77 2.62
CA LEU A 78 -4.51 -11.76 1.24
C LEU A 78 -3.90 -10.38 0.94
N PRO A 79 -2.59 -10.19 1.18
CA PRO A 79 -1.92 -8.91 1.02
C PRO A 79 -1.76 -8.55 -0.45
N LEU A 80 -1.89 -7.26 -0.76
CA LEU A 80 -1.85 -6.71 -2.11
C LEU A 80 -0.64 -5.80 -2.28
N ARG A 81 0.09 -6.02 -3.36
CA ARG A 81 1.10 -5.11 -3.90
C ARG A 81 0.46 -4.35 -5.03
N ILE A 82 0.33 -3.04 -4.85
CA ILE A 82 0.06 -2.11 -5.95
C ILE A 82 1.38 -1.44 -6.24
N ASN A 83 1.84 -1.57 -7.47
CA ASN A 83 3.14 -1.05 -7.88
C ASN A 83 2.95 0.16 -8.79
N GLY A 84 3.95 1.04 -8.81
CA GLY A 84 4.08 2.13 -9.75
C GLY A 84 5.49 2.19 -10.32
N LEU A 85 5.69 3.06 -11.30
CA LEU A 85 7.01 3.32 -11.88
C LEU A 85 7.61 4.58 -11.27
N ILE A 86 8.87 4.53 -10.86
CA ILE A 86 9.58 5.72 -10.39
C ILE A 86 9.87 6.65 -11.58
N PRO A 87 9.42 7.93 -11.56
CA PRO A 87 9.73 8.89 -12.61
C PRO A 87 11.24 9.10 -12.74
N GLY A 88 11.78 8.89 -13.94
CA GLY A 88 13.22 9.07 -14.24
C GLY A 88 14.14 7.96 -13.73
N GLY A 89 13.62 6.96 -13.00
CA GLY A 89 14.32 5.70 -12.74
C GLY A 89 14.17 4.79 -13.96
N ALA A 90 15.15 3.92 -14.21
CA ALA A 90 15.20 3.03 -15.38
C ALA A 90 14.09 1.95 -15.37
N ASN A 91 12.83 2.37 -15.50
CA ASN A 91 11.64 1.53 -15.43
C ASN A 91 11.56 0.72 -14.12
N GLU A 92 12.08 1.27 -13.03
CA GLU A 92 12.07 0.63 -11.72
C GLU A 92 10.64 0.57 -11.18
N VAL A 93 10.16 -0.66 -10.96
CA VAL A 93 8.85 -0.95 -10.41
C VAL A 93 8.99 -1.00 -8.89
N VAL A 94 8.20 -0.18 -8.20
CA VAL A 94 8.17 -0.16 -6.73
C VAL A 94 6.76 -0.32 -6.21
N THR A 95 6.62 -1.08 -5.12
CA THR A 95 5.35 -1.17 -4.39
C THR A 95 5.09 0.15 -3.67
N LEU A 96 3.86 0.64 -3.75
CA LEU A 96 3.40 1.80 -3.00
C LEU A 96 3.58 1.56 -1.49
N SER A 97 3.82 2.62 -0.72
CA SER A 97 3.98 2.50 0.74
C SER A 97 2.65 2.36 1.47
N ASP A 98 1.59 3.01 0.99
CA ASP A 98 0.25 2.95 1.57
C ASP A 98 -0.80 3.07 0.46
N CYS A 99 -1.65 2.07 0.33
CA CYS A 99 -2.80 2.08 -0.56
C CYS A 99 -4.07 1.64 0.19
N SER A 100 -4.11 1.80 1.51
CA SER A 100 -5.23 1.43 2.38
C SER A 100 -6.52 2.21 2.07
N HIS A 101 -6.38 3.42 1.53
CA HIS A 101 -7.48 4.30 1.13
C HIS A 101 -7.97 4.09 -0.31
N PHE A 102 -7.39 3.15 -1.06
CA PHE A 102 -7.86 2.86 -2.41
C PHE A 102 -9.25 2.23 -2.37
N ASP A 103 -10.14 2.69 -3.24
CA ASP A 103 -11.46 2.09 -3.40
C ASP A 103 -11.34 0.80 -4.24
N LEU A 104 -11.04 -0.31 -3.55
CA LEU A 104 -10.90 -1.62 -4.16
C LEU A 104 -12.24 -2.36 -4.19
N VAL A 105 -12.59 -2.90 -5.36
CA VAL A 105 -13.75 -3.78 -5.54
C VAL A 105 -13.31 -5.23 -5.41
N ILE A 106 -14.07 -6.04 -4.66
CA ILE A 106 -13.78 -7.47 -4.40
C ILE A 106 -14.92 -8.31 -4.96
N GLU A 107 -14.57 -9.28 -5.79
CA GLU A 107 -15.48 -10.26 -6.37
C GLU A 107 -15.02 -11.68 -6.04
N VAL A 108 -15.96 -12.54 -5.69
CA VAL A 108 -15.72 -13.97 -5.38
C VAL A 108 -16.51 -14.80 -6.40
N GLU A 109 -15.83 -15.66 -7.16
CA GLU A 109 -16.48 -16.48 -8.20
C GLU A 109 -17.46 -17.50 -7.59
N ASN A 110 -16.99 -18.40 -6.74
CA ASN A 110 -17.83 -19.38 -6.04
C ASN A 110 -18.36 -18.76 -4.74
N GLN A 111 -19.46 -18.01 -4.87
CA GLN A 111 -20.14 -17.41 -3.72
C GLN A 111 -20.53 -18.49 -2.70
N GLY A 112 -20.20 -18.25 -1.43
CA GLY A 112 -20.52 -19.15 -0.31
C GLY A 112 -19.37 -20.06 0.16
N VAL A 113 -18.30 -20.25 -0.64
CA VAL A 113 -17.09 -20.95 -0.15
C VAL A 113 -16.26 -20.03 0.75
N PHE A 114 -16.12 -18.77 0.34
CA PHE A 114 -15.45 -17.73 1.09
C PHE A 114 -16.33 -16.49 1.23
N GLN A 115 -16.31 -15.89 2.42
CA GLN A 115 -16.96 -14.61 2.70
C GLN A 115 -15.92 -13.49 2.86
N PRO A 116 -15.96 -12.42 2.03
CA PRO A 116 -15.16 -11.22 2.26
C PRO A 116 -15.51 -10.56 3.59
N LEU A 117 -14.48 -10.22 4.37
CA LEU A 117 -14.64 -9.51 5.63
C LEU A 117 -14.43 -8.00 5.44
N PRO A 118 -15.10 -7.16 6.24
CA PRO A 118 -14.92 -5.71 6.17
C PRO A 118 -13.51 -5.29 6.63
N GLY A 119 -13.05 -4.16 6.08
CA GLY A 119 -11.74 -3.59 6.38
C GLY A 119 -10.65 -4.04 5.42
N ARG A 120 -9.47 -3.44 5.58
CA ARG A 120 -8.25 -3.72 4.81
C ARG A 120 -7.13 -4.14 5.72
N LEU A 121 -6.15 -4.84 5.17
CA LEU A 121 -4.86 -5.02 5.85
C LEU A 121 -4.17 -3.66 5.95
N GLN A 122 -3.53 -3.43 7.10
CA GLN A 122 -2.66 -2.27 7.25
C GLN A 122 -1.46 -2.44 6.32
N PRO A 123 -0.89 -1.35 5.78
CA PRO A 123 0.32 -1.43 4.99
C PRO A 123 1.46 -2.07 5.78
N GLY A 124 2.25 -2.90 5.11
CA GLY A 124 3.43 -3.57 5.66
C GLY A 124 4.65 -3.34 4.78
N SER A 125 5.76 -3.99 5.11
CA SER A 125 7.01 -3.84 4.32
C SER A 125 6.91 -4.37 2.90
N GLU A 126 6.02 -5.35 2.67
CA GLU A 126 5.91 -6.10 1.40
C GLU A 126 4.56 -5.90 0.69
N HIS A 127 3.66 -5.07 1.24
CA HIS A 127 2.33 -4.85 0.69
C HIS A 127 1.79 -3.50 1.15
N CYS A 128 1.02 -2.83 0.30
CA CYS A 128 0.48 -1.50 0.61
C CYS A 128 -0.94 -1.55 1.18
N SER A 129 -1.62 -2.69 1.03
CA SER A 129 -2.98 -2.96 1.52
C SER A 129 -3.23 -4.47 1.42
N GLY A 130 -4.48 -4.90 1.60
CA GLY A 130 -4.89 -6.28 1.40
C GLY A 130 -6.33 -6.50 1.84
N VAL A 131 -6.80 -7.72 1.65
CA VAL A 131 -8.18 -8.12 1.96
C VAL A 131 -8.19 -9.32 2.89
N LYS A 132 -9.29 -9.46 3.64
CA LYS A 132 -9.53 -10.61 4.50
C LYS A 132 -10.74 -11.39 4.01
N VAL A 133 -10.64 -12.71 3.98
CA VAL A 133 -11.75 -13.59 3.63
C VAL A 133 -11.87 -14.70 4.66
N ARG A 134 -13.08 -15.09 5.04
CA ARG A 134 -13.34 -16.24 5.91
C ARG A 134 -13.73 -17.45 5.07
N ALA A 135 -13.13 -18.60 5.38
CA ALA A 135 -13.53 -19.88 4.82
C ALA A 135 -14.84 -20.34 5.47
N GLU A 136 -15.91 -20.49 4.68
CA GLU A 136 -17.25 -20.84 5.18
C GLU A 136 -17.58 -22.32 4.93
N VAL A 137 -17.27 -22.82 3.74
CA VAL A 137 -17.57 -24.19 3.32
C VAL A 137 -16.35 -24.77 2.62
N GLN A 138 -16.16 -26.09 2.70
CA GLN A 138 -15.12 -26.78 1.96
C GLN A 138 -15.27 -26.55 0.44
N GLY A 139 -14.16 -26.24 -0.23
CA GLY A 139 -14.15 -25.98 -1.68
C GLY A 139 -13.00 -25.08 -2.09
N TYR A 140 -13.06 -24.57 -3.31
CA TYR A 140 -12.12 -23.56 -3.80
C TYR A 140 -12.88 -22.42 -4.48
N SER A 141 -12.27 -21.25 -4.52
CA SER A 141 -12.83 -20.06 -5.17
C SER A 141 -11.71 -19.19 -5.72
N THR A 142 -12.00 -18.43 -6.78
CA THR A 142 -11.11 -17.35 -7.23
C THR A 142 -11.63 -16.04 -6.68
N LEU A 143 -10.72 -15.28 -6.06
CA LEU A 143 -10.95 -13.91 -5.66
C LEU A 143 -10.37 -12.97 -6.72
N LEU A 144 -11.17 -12.02 -7.18
CA LEU A 144 -10.75 -10.92 -8.04
C LEU A 144 -10.80 -9.62 -7.22
N VAL A 145 -9.70 -8.88 -7.20
CA VAL A 145 -9.65 -7.52 -6.64
C VAL A 145 -9.35 -6.56 -7.78
N SER A 146 -10.11 -5.47 -7.88
CA SER A 146 -9.91 -4.45 -8.91
C SER A 146 -9.90 -3.03 -8.34
N TYR A 147 -9.23 -2.13 -9.04
CA TYR A 147 -9.13 -0.71 -8.72
C TYR A 147 -9.38 0.12 -9.98
N ARG A 148 -10.18 1.17 -9.83
CA ARG A 148 -10.51 2.10 -10.91
C ARG A 148 -10.48 3.53 -10.41
N HIS A 149 -9.60 4.34 -10.97
CA HIS A 149 -9.54 5.78 -10.71
C HIS A 149 -9.02 6.51 -11.96
N GLY A 150 -9.78 7.48 -12.47
CA GLY A 150 -9.45 8.15 -13.74
C GLY A 150 -9.29 7.13 -14.89
N HIS A 151 -8.15 7.17 -15.57
CA HIS A 151 -7.78 6.22 -16.63
C HIS A 151 -7.13 4.93 -16.12
N VAL A 152 -6.78 4.85 -14.83
CA VAL A 152 -6.07 3.69 -14.28
C VAL A 152 -7.07 2.58 -13.94
N HIS A 153 -6.84 1.40 -14.50
CA HIS A 153 -7.62 0.18 -14.28
C HIS A 153 -6.67 -0.96 -13.94
N LEU A 154 -6.71 -1.45 -12.70
CA LEU A 154 -5.85 -2.52 -12.23
C LEU A 154 -6.69 -3.67 -11.69
N SER A 155 -6.20 -4.90 -11.82
CA SER A 155 -6.85 -6.07 -11.27
C SER A 155 -5.85 -7.15 -10.90
N ALA A 156 -6.09 -7.86 -9.80
CA ALA A 156 -5.34 -9.04 -9.39
C ALA A 156 -6.31 -10.18 -9.07
N ARG A 157 -5.89 -11.41 -9.38
CA ARG A 157 -6.65 -12.63 -9.09
C ARG A 157 -5.82 -13.58 -8.23
N ILE A 158 -6.48 -14.30 -7.34
CA ILE A 158 -5.87 -15.40 -6.59
C ILE A 158 -6.90 -16.52 -6.38
N THR A 159 -6.45 -17.76 -6.47
CA THR A 159 -7.28 -18.94 -6.15
C THR A 159 -6.98 -19.37 -4.73
N ILE A 160 -8.03 -19.56 -3.94
CA ILE A 160 -7.99 -19.93 -2.52
C ILE A 160 -8.84 -21.17 -2.27
N ALA A 161 -8.47 -21.96 -1.27
CA ALA A 161 -9.13 -23.22 -0.93
C ALA A 161 -9.46 -23.34 0.56
N ALA A 162 -10.61 -23.94 0.84
CA ALA A 162 -11.11 -24.21 2.18
C ALA A 162 -11.21 -25.71 2.40
N TYR A 163 -10.72 -26.21 3.54
CA TYR A 163 -10.74 -27.63 3.88
C TYR A 163 -11.39 -27.88 5.25
N LEU A 164 -11.93 -29.09 5.44
CA LEU A 164 -12.54 -29.50 6.70
C LEU A 164 -11.49 -29.81 7.78
N PRO A 165 -11.79 -29.56 9.06
CA PRO A 165 -11.03 -30.09 10.18
C PRO A 165 -10.80 -31.61 10.03
N LEU A 166 -9.56 -32.05 10.18
CA LEU A 166 -9.24 -33.46 10.45
C LEU A 166 -9.71 -33.85 11.86
#